data_AF-A0A522D6F0-F1
#
_entry.id   AF-A0A522D6F0-F1
#
_cell.length_a   1.000
_cell.length_b   1.000
_cell.length_c   1.000
_cell.angle_alpha   90.00
_cell.angle_beta   90.00
_cell.angle_gamma   90.00
#
_symmetry.space_group_name_H-M   'P 1'
#
loop_
_entity.id
_entity.type
_entity.pdbx_description
1 polymer ?
#
loop_
_entity_poly.entity_id
_entity_poly.type
_entity_poly.pdbx_seq_one_letter_code
_entity_poly.pdbx_strand_id
1 'polypeptide(L)'
;MGIKSFFNNLAEKREAKRKYNTLAAAIKAGDIEGVRKSLADGADAGYFPGNTKKMPLALALHAGNAEVFETLLKTNGGMSTVMIWHYEFRNLNKTRDINRQIYFLPSYLYAAIECKQEEIALKLVNYPMIDVEESGELMSTGAKHLDKSSPHYAGLKKPLDFAREQGLTRVAEAIEEKLKPLLAKRAAKQAEDLLAQAAQKQAEAEILQREAGIIQPPPQKPPGFKL
;
A
#
# COMPACT_ATOMS: atom_id res chain seq x y z
N MET A 1 32.78 7.71 26.47
CA MET A 1 31.98 6.51 26.13
C MET A 1 32.92 5.31 26.08
N GLY A 2 32.84 4.42 27.08
CA GLY A 2 33.84 3.38 27.30
C GLY A 2 33.67 2.14 26.42
N ILE A 3 34.79 1.44 26.19
CA ILE A 3 34.93 0.18 25.46
C ILE A 3 33.85 -0.87 25.85
N LYS A 4 33.38 -0.87 27.11
CA LYS A 4 32.27 -1.71 27.59
C LYS A 4 30.94 -1.48 26.84
N SER A 5 30.62 -0.24 26.46
CA SER A 5 29.37 0.05 25.70
C SER A 5 29.42 -0.48 24.26
N PHE A 6 30.61 -0.56 23.68
CA PHE A 6 30.82 -1.09 22.32
C PHE A 6 30.66 -2.62 22.29
N PHE A 7 31.16 -3.32 23.31
CA PHE A 7 31.03 -4.78 23.43
C PHE A 7 29.59 -5.23 23.75
N ASN A 8 28.86 -4.51 24.60
CA ASN A 8 27.45 -4.82 24.88
C ASN A 8 26.58 -4.72 23.62
N ASN A 9 26.76 -3.69 22.81
CA ASN A 9 26.06 -3.51 21.54
C ASN A 9 26.36 -4.65 20.54
N LEU A 10 27.57 -5.21 20.56
CA LEU A 10 27.95 -6.33 19.69
C LEU A 10 27.33 -7.66 20.14
N ALA A 11 27.26 -7.92 21.45
CA ALA A 11 26.65 -9.12 22.01
C ALA A 11 25.14 -9.14 21.73
N GLU A 12 24.45 -8.02 21.97
CA GLU A 12 23.02 -7.86 21.68
C GLU A 12 22.70 -8.08 20.20
N LYS A 13 23.51 -7.49 19.29
CA LYS A 13 23.35 -7.71 17.84
C LYS A 13 23.55 -9.18 17.44
N ARG A 14 24.50 -9.88 18.06
CA ARG A 14 24.73 -11.31 17.81
C ARG A 14 23.56 -12.15 18.30
N GLU A 15 23.01 -11.83 19.48
CA GLU A 15 21.85 -12.52 20.03
C GLU A 15 20.61 -12.30 19.15
N ALA A 16 20.31 -11.06 18.76
CA ALA A 16 19.20 -10.75 17.87
C ALA A 16 19.32 -11.49 16.53
N LYS A 17 20.54 -11.51 15.94
CA LYS A 17 20.82 -12.26 14.71
C LYS A 17 20.64 -13.78 14.89
N ARG A 18 21.01 -14.33 16.06
CA ARG A 18 20.79 -15.75 16.39
C ARG A 18 19.31 -16.06 16.47
N LYS A 19 18.54 -15.28 17.24
CA LYS A 19 17.08 -15.42 17.37
C LYS A 19 16.38 -15.30 16.02
N TYR A 20 16.78 -14.34 15.18
CA TYR A 20 16.30 -14.24 13.81
C TYR A 20 16.61 -15.49 12.98
N ASN A 21 17.83 -16.03 13.03
CA ASN A 21 18.16 -17.21 12.22
C ASN A 21 17.32 -18.43 12.64
N THR A 22 17.07 -18.61 13.94
CA THR A 22 16.18 -19.65 14.46
C THR A 22 14.76 -19.46 13.94
N LEU A 23 14.19 -18.26 14.09
CA LEU A 23 12.87 -17.93 13.57
C LEU A 23 12.78 -18.13 12.05
N ALA A 24 13.78 -17.66 11.30
CA ALA A 24 13.84 -17.80 9.85
C ALA A 24 13.90 -19.26 9.38
N ALA A 25 14.55 -20.15 10.15
CA ALA A 25 14.58 -21.58 9.86
C ALA A 25 13.18 -22.21 10.06
N ALA A 26 12.50 -21.90 11.17
CA ALA A 26 11.14 -22.36 11.44
C ALA A 26 10.15 -21.88 10.37
N ILE A 27 10.24 -20.60 9.96
CA ILE A 27 9.40 -20.03 8.89
C ILE A 27 9.60 -20.78 7.57
N LYS A 28 10.85 -21.01 7.16
CA LYS A 28 11.15 -21.73 5.91
C LYS A 28 10.70 -23.18 5.94
N ALA A 29 10.75 -23.81 7.11
CA ALA A 29 10.26 -25.17 7.30
C ALA A 29 8.71 -25.23 7.37
N GLY A 30 8.02 -24.09 7.51
CA GLY A 30 6.59 -24.05 7.76
C GLY A 30 6.20 -24.56 9.16
N ASP A 31 7.16 -24.62 10.09
CA ASP A 31 6.97 -25.12 11.46
C ASP A 31 6.30 -24.04 12.32
N ILE A 32 4.97 -24.08 12.39
CA ILE A 32 4.17 -23.10 13.12
C ILE A 32 4.48 -23.09 14.62
N GLU A 33 4.73 -24.26 15.22
CA GLU A 33 5.06 -24.37 16.65
C GLU A 33 6.47 -23.84 16.91
N GLY A 34 7.42 -24.13 16.02
CA GLY A 34 8.76 -23.54 16.05
C GLY A 34 8.74 -22.01 15.91
N VAL A 35 7.83 -21.47 15.08
CA VAL A 35 7.61 -20.02 14.95
C VAL A 35 7.06 -19.45 16.25
N ARG A 36 5.99 -20.01 16.80
CA ARG A 36 5.37 -19.57 18.07
C ARG A 36 6.38 -19.58 19.21
N LYS A 37 7.14 -20.68 19.34
CA LYS A 37 8.20 -20.80 20.35
C LYS A 37 9.29 -19.76 20.16
N SER A 38 9.76 -19.56 18.93
CA SER A 38 10.80 -18.56 18.65
C SER A 38 10.35 -17.13 19.02
N LEU A 39 9.09 -16.79 18.74
CA LEU A 39 8.50 -15.50 19.12
C LEU A 39 8.37 -15.38 20.64
N ALA A 40 7.94 -16.44 21.34
CA ALA A 40 7.88 -16.50 22.80
C ALA A 40 9.27 -16.35 23.46
N ASP A 41 10.32 -16.87 22.83
CA ASP A 41 11.72 -16.73 23.26
C ASP A 41 12.30 -15.31 22.96
N GLY A 42 11.46 -14.38 22.50
CA GLY A 42 11.80 -12.99 22.24
C GLY A 42 12.48 -12.76 20.91
N ALA A 43 12.25 -13.61 19.90
CA ALA A 43 12.61 -13.29 18.53
C ALA A 43 11.74 -12.13 18.02
N ASP A 44 12.38 -11.12 17.45
CA ASP A 44 11.69 -9.96 16.89
C ASP A 44 11.19 -10.29 15.46
N ALA A 45 9.87 -10.29 15.28
CA ALA A 45 9.18 -10.51 14.00
C ALA A 45 9.41 -9.38 12.99
N GLY A 46 9.80 -8.19 13.45
CA GLY A 46 10.18 -7.04 12.63
C GLY A 46 11.68 -6.94 12.36
N TYR A 47 12.50 -7.87 12.89
CA TYR A 47 13.95 -7.77 12.78
C TYR A 47 14.42 -7.80 11.33
N PHE A 48 15.17 -6.78 10.94
CA PHE A 48 15.81 -6.68 9.63
C PHE A 48 17.32 -7.02 9.75
N PRO A 49 17.79 -8.15 9.19
CA PRO A 49 19.17 -8.59 9.37
C PRO A 49 20.18 -7.90 8.44
N GLY A 50 19.76 -6.88 7.69
CA GLY A 50 20.57 -6.19 6.68
C GLY A 50 20.42 -6.76 5.26
N ASN A 51 21.20 -6.18 4.35
CA ASN A 51 20.92 -6.02 2.91
C ASN A 51 20.64 -7.27 2.08
N THR A 52 20.94 -8.48 2.56
CA THR A 52 20.73 -9.74 1.80
C THR A 52 19.70 -10.67 2.42
N LYS A 53 19.16 -10.33 3.60
CA LYS A 53 18.22 -11.19 4.32
C LYS A 53 16.83 -10.56 4.33
N LYS A 54 15.82 -11.40 4.09
CA LYS A 54 14.40 -11.02 4.12
C LYS A 54 13.95 -10.86 5.58
N MET A 55 13.03 -9.94 5.83
CA MET A 55 12.31 -9.90 7.11
C MET A 55 11.55 -11.23 7.36
N PRO A 56 11.23 -11.59 8.60
CA PRO A 56 10.44 -12.79 8.91
C PRO A 56 9.13 -12.89 8.11
N LEU A 57 8.33 -11.82 8.06
CA LEU A 57 7.06 -11.79 7.32
C LEU A 57 7.25 -11.96 5.80
N ALA A 58 8.33 -11.38 5.28
CA ALA A 58 8.78 -11.55 3.92
C ALA A 58 9.20 -12.99 3.59
N LEU A 59 9.86 -13.68 4.51
CA LEU A 59 10.20 -15.09 4.37
C LEU A 59 8.94 -15.95 4.33
N ALA A 60 7.96 -15.69 5.19
CA ALA A 60 6.72 -16.45 5.23
C ALA A 60 5.91 -16.32 3.93
N LEU A 61 5.90 -15.13 3.33
CA LEU A 61 5.29 -14.91 2.02
C LEU A 61 5.95 -15.77 0.94
N HIS A 62 7.28 -15.77 0.88
CA HIS A 62 8.01 -16.56 -0.12
C HIS A 62 7.93 -18.07 0.14
N ALA A 63 7.78 -18.48 1.40
CA ALA A 63 7.56 -19.87 1.77
C ALA A 63 6.13 -20.33 1.45
N GLY A 64 5.20 -19.41 1.19
CA GLY A 64 3.80 -19.69 0.88
C GLY A 64 2.98 -20.24 2.05
N ASN A 65 3.50 -20.16 3.27
CA ASN A 65 2.80 -20.66 4.44
C ASN A 65 1.89 -19.57 5.02
N ALA A 66 0.61 -19.63 4.68
CA ALA A 66 -0.37 -18.62 5.07
C ALA A 66 -0.63 -18.54 6.58
N GLU A 67 -0.50 -19.66 7.31
CA GLU A 67 -0.68 -19.69 8.77
C GLU A 67 0.50 -19.05 9.51
N VAL A 68 1.72 -19.36 9.08
CA VAL A 68 2.94 -18.70 9.58
C VAL A 68 2.91 -17.22 9.25
N PHE A 69 2.51 -16.85 8.03
CA PHE A 69 2.37 -15.47 7.62
C PHE A 69 1.38 -14.71 8.51
N GLU A 70 0.20 -15.28 8.76
CA GLU A 70 -0.81 -14.68 9.63
C GLU A 70 -0.32 -14.51 11.07
N THR A 71 0.38 -15.51 11.61
CA THR A 71 0.93 -15.47 12.97
C THR A 71 1.95 -14.34 13.12
N LEU A 72 2.83 -14.19 12.12
CA LEU A 72 3.81 -13.10 12.10
C LEU A 72 3.17 -11.73 11.92
N LEU A 73 2.14 -11.62 11.05
CA LEU A 73 1.41 -10.37 10.81
C LEU A 73 0.74 -9.85 12.09
N LYS A 74 0.11 -10.74 12.86
CA LYS A 74 -0.50 -10.41 14.16
C LYS A 74 0.54 -9.97 15.20
N THR A 75 1.70 -10.64 15.23
CA THR A 75 2.75 -10.37 16.22
C THR A 75 3.50 -9.07 15.93
N ASN A 76 3.68 -8.72 14.66
CA ASN A 76 4.39 -7.50 14.23
C ASN A 76 3.51 -6.23 14.23
N GLY A 77 2.38 -6.23 14.95
CA GLY A 77 1.46 -5.10 15.03
C GLY A 77 0.82 -4.69 13.70
N GLY A 78 0.78 -5.60 12.72
CA GLY A 78 0.17 -5.31 11.42
C GLY A 78 0.98 -4.40 10.50
N MET A 79 2.29 -4.25 10.69
CA MET A 79 3.15 -3.60 9.69
C MET A 79 3.03 -4.34 8.35
N SER A 80 2.24 -3.76 7.45
CA SER A 80 1.89 -4.26 6.12
C SER A 80 2.92 -3.90 5.04
N THR A 81 4.04 -3.32 5.47
CA THR A 81 5.06 -2.82 4.57
C THR A 81 6.15 -3.86 4.41
N VAL A 82 6.28 -4.32 3.17
CA VAL A 82 7.34 -5.21 2.76
C VAL A 82 8.64 -4.40 2.66
N MET A 83 9.56 -4.50 3.61
CA MET A 83 10.97 -4.22 3.31
C MET A 83 11.57 -5.47 2.63
N ILE A 84 11.25 -5.65 1.35
CA ILE A 84 11.85 -6.67 0.48
C ILE A 84 12.50 -5.92 -0.68
N TRP A 85 13.84 -5.87 -0.58
CA TRP A 85 14.81 -5.95 -1.67
C TRP A 85 15.34 -4.65 -2.29
N HIS A 86 16.67 -4.54 -2.19
CA HIS A 86 17.51 -4.17 -3.33
C HIS A 86 17.14 -5.10 -4.49
N TYR A 87 16.37 -4.59 -5.46
CA TYR A 87 16.46 -5.12 -6.81
C TYR A 87 17.86 -4.77 -7.30
N GLU A 88 18.80 -5.72 -7.30
CA GLU A 88 19.82 -5.68 -8.36
C GLU A 88 19.03 -5.85 -9.65
N PHE A 89 18.70 -4.73 -10.33
CA PHE A 89 18.40 -4.69 -11.75
C PHE A 89 19.66 -5.18 -12.51
N ARG A 90 20.03 -6.45 -12.33
CA ARG A 90 20.96 -7.11 -13.23
C ARG A 90 20.22 -7.25 -14.54
N ASN A 91 20.72 -6.50 -15.51
CA ASN A 91 20.30 -6.46 -16.91
C ASN A 91 19.19 -5.47 -17.22
N LEU A 92 19.45 -4.17 -17.10
CA LEU A 92 18.97 -3.24 -18.15
C LEU A 92 19.67 -1.88 -18.28
N ASN A 93 20.87 -1.62 -17.72
CA ASN A 93 21.79 -0.65 -18.35
C ASN A 93 23.22 -0.75 -17.78
N LYS A 94 24.19 -0.94 -18.70
CA LYS A 94 25.64 -1.02 -18.47
C LYS A 94 26.30 0.32 -18.11
N THR A 95 25.58 1.27 -17.53
CA THR A 95 26.13 2.58 -17.22
C THR A 95 26.16 2.78 -15.71
N ARG A 96 27.38 2.70 -15.18
CA ARG A 96 27.77 3.21 -13.88
C ARG A 96 27.22 4.63 -13.71
N ASP A 97 26.18 4.80 -12.91
CA ASP A 97 26.01 6.03 -12.14
C ASP A 97 25.09 5.80 -10.93
N ILE A 98 25.72 5.87 -9.75
CA ILE A 98 25.23 6.39 -8.46
C ILE A 98 23.82 6.00 -7.97
N ASN A 99 23.78 5.01 -7.08
CA ASN A 99 23.35 5.13 -5.67
C ASN A 99 22.09 5.97 -5.33
N ARG A 100 21.03 5.92 -6.13
CA ARG A 100 19.68 6.22 -5.61
C ARG A 100 19.01 4.91 -5.18
N GLN A 101 19.24 4.54 -3.92
CA GLN A 101 18.49 3.46 -3.26
C GLN A 101 17.04 3.90 -3.08
N ILE A 102 16.22 3.71 -4.11
CA ILE A 102 14.78 3.89 -4.02
C ILE A 102 14.25 2.60 -3.38
N TYR A 103 13.85 2.69 -2.11
CA TYR A 103 13.20 1.59 -1.41
C TYR A 103 11.81 1.42 -2.01
N PHE A 104 11.67 0.44 -2.89
CA PHE A 104 10.38 0.00 -3.37
C PHE A 104 9.74 -0.80 -2.23
N LEU A 105 8.63 -0.31 -1.70
CA LEU A 105 7.86 -1.00 -0.66
C LEU A 105 6.53 -1.43 -1.29
N PRO A 106 6.52 -2.49 -2.13
CA PRO A 106 5.25 -3.03 -2.59
C PRO A 106 4.45 -3.45 -1.36
N SER A 107 3.13 -3.28 -1.39
CA SER A 107 2.32 -3.84 -0.31
C SER A 107 2.50 -5.36 -0.30
N TYR A 108 2.35 -6.01 0.88
CA TYR A 108 2.37 -7.47 0.93
C TYR A 108 1.34 -8.09 -0.02
N LEU A 109 0.25 -7.38 -0.33
CA LEU A 109 -0.76 -7.83 -1.29
C LEU A 109 -0.17 -7.94 -2.70
N TYR A 110 0.56 -6.93 -3.16
CA TYR A 110 1.21 -6.97 -4.47
C TYR A 110 2.23 -8.10 -4.55
N ALA A 111 3.08 -8.23 -3.52
CA ALA A 111 4.07 -9.30 -3.44
C ALA A 111 3.42 -10.70 -3.38
N ALA A 112 2.29 -10.84 -2.71
CA ALA A 112 1.56 -12.11 -2.64
C ALA A 112 0.97 -12.49 -4.00
N ILE A 113 0.45 -11.52 -4.76
CA ILE A 113 -0.02 -11.72 -6.14
C ILE A 113 1.15 -12.10 -7.05
N GLU A 114 2.27 -11.38 -6.98
CA GLU A 114 3.48 -11.65 -7.76
C GLU A 114 4.03 -13.06 -7.50
N CYS A 115 4.07 -13.46 -6.22
CA CYS A 115 4.52 -14.79 -5.81
C CYS A 115 3.45 -15.88 -5.97
N LYS A 116 2.27 -15.55 -6.53
CA LYS A 116 1.12 -16.46 -6.71
C LYS A 116 0.67 -17.16 -5.42
N GLN A 117 0.79 -16.46 -4.29
CA GLN A 117 0.41 -16.95 -2.97
C GLN A 117 -1.05 -16.60 -2.68
N GLU A 118 -1.97 -17.32 -3.32
CA GLU A 118 -3.40 -16.99 -3.34
C GLU A 118 -3.99 -16.85 -1.92
N GLU A 119 -3.74 -17.82 -1.04
CA GLU A 119 -4.27 -17.81 0.34
C GLU A 119 -3.72 -16.65 1.19
N ILE A 120 -2.47 -16.25 0.94
CA ILE A 120 -1.87 -15.08 1.60
C ILE A 120 -2.50 -13.80 1.05
N ALA A 121 -2.67 -13.71 -0.27
CA ALA A 121 -3.32 -12.56 -0.90
C ALA A 121 -4.77 -12.38 -0.42
N LEU A 122 -5.55 -13.44 -0.32
CA LEU A 122 -6.93 -13.40 0.20
C LEU A 122 -7.01 -12.89 1.65
N LYS A 123 -6.07 -13.30 2.51
CA LYS A 123 -5.97 -12.78 3.88
C LYS A 123 -5.63 -11.28 3.87
N LEU A 124 -4.72 -10.87 3.01
CA LEU A 124 -4.29 -9.48 2.88
C LEU A 124 -5.37 -8.56 2.33
N VAL A 125 -6.18 -9.02 1.36
CA VAL A 125 -7.35 -8.29 0.85
C VAL A 125 -8.29 -7.92 1.98
N ASN A 126 -8.49 -8.79 2.97
CA ASN A 126 -9.37 -8.54 4.10
C ASN A 126 -8.70 -7.83 5.27
N TYR A 127 -7.41 -7.53 5.19
CA TYR A 127 -6.70 -6.89 6.29
C TYR A 127 -7.08 -5.40 6.40
N PRO A 128 -7.44 -4.88 7.60
CA PRO A 128 -7.94 -3.51 7.75
C PRO A 128 -6.95 -2.42 7.34
N MET A 129 -5.66 -2.67 7.55
CA MET A 129 -4.58 -1.71 7.25
C MET A 129 -4.13 -1.75 5.78
N ILE A 130 -4.76 -2.58 4.94
CA ILE A 130 -4.41 -2.72 3.52
C ILE A 130 -5.48 -2.05 2.68
N ASP A 131 -5.08 -0.94 2.07
CA ASP A 131 -5.79 -0.36 0.94
C ASP A 131 -5.58 -1.27 -0.26
N VAL A 132 -6.64 -1.90 -0.75
CA VAL A 132 -6.58 -2.84 -1.88
C VAL A 132 -6.56 -2.14 -3.24
N GLU A 133 -6.87 -0.84 -3.27
CA GLU A 133 -6.79 -0.02 -4.48
C GLU A 133 -5.38 0.50 -4.68
N GLU A 134 -4.82 1.09 -3.63
CA GLU A 134 -3.50 1.72 -3.63
C GLU A 134 -2.40 0.76 -3.17
N SER A 135 -2.73 -0.50 -2.92
CA SER A 135 -1.75 -1.55 -2.64
C SER A 135 -0.77 -1.71 -3.79
N GLY A 136 0.49 -1.29 -3.61
CA GLY A 136 1.47 -1.29 -4.69
C GLY A 136 1.60 0.07 -5.39
N GLU A 137 0.76 1.05 -5.05
CA GLU A 137 1.14 2.45 -5.17
C GLU A 137 2.17 2.77 -4.09
N LEU A 138 3.23 3.44 -4.51
CA LEU A 138 4.36 3.76 -3.66
C LEU A 138 3.91 4.63 -2.49
N MET A 139 4.00 4.08 -1.27
CA MET A 139 4.05 4.89 -0.05
C MET A 139 5.31 5.76 -0.13
N SER A 140 5.15 6.99 -0.62
CA SER A 140 6.14 8.05 -0.45
C SER A 140 6.28 8.30 1.05
N THR A 141 7.16 7.54 1.71
CA THR A 141 7.56 7.84 3.08
C THR A 141 8.41 9.11 3.03
N GLY A 142 7.74 10.27 3.03
CA GLY A 142 8.33 11.57 3.29
C GLY A 142 9.02 12.28 2.11
N ALA A 143 9.06 11.72 0.91
CA ALA A 143 9.67 12.40 -0.22
C ALA A 143 8.65 13.27 -0.96
N LYS A 144 8.45 14.51 -0.48
CA LYS A 144 7.66 15.57 -1.15
C LYS A 144 8.22 15.99 -2.52
N HIS A 145 9.25 15.31 -3.04
CA HIS A 145 9.98 15.66 -4.26
C HIS A 145 10.16 14.48 -5.24
N LEU A 146 9.39 13.41 -5.12
CA LEU A 146 9.42 12.36 -6.13
C LEU A 146 8.49 12.73 -7.28
N ASP A 147 9.12 13.16 -8.37
CA ASP A 147 8.52 13.44 -9.66
C ASP A 147 7.79 12.19 -10.18
N LYS A 148 6.45 12.26 -10.23
CA LYS A 148 5.58 11.21 -10.75
C LYS A 148 5.82 10.92 -12.24
N SER A 149 6.56 11.76 -12.96
CA SER A 149 6.92 11.54 -14.36
C SER A 149 8.14 10.63 -14.55
N SER A 150 8.83 10.23 -13.47
CA SER A 150 9.97 9.35 -13.60
C SER A 150 9.54 7.96 -14.12
N PRO A 151 10.23 7.39 -15.13
CA PRO A 151 9.83 6.16 -15.80
C PRO A 151 9.86 4.91 -14.89
N HIS A 152 10.44 5.03 -13.69
CA HIS A 152 10.41 3.97 -12.67
C HIS A 152 9.08 3.90 -11.90
N TYR A 153 8.17 4.87 -12.11
CA TYR A 153 6.87 5.00 -11.41
C TYR A 153 5.68 4.69 -12.33
N ALA A 154 5.90 4.63 -13.64
CA ALA A 154 4.88 4.34 -14.64
C ALA A 154 4.89 2.85 -14.99
N GLY A 155 3.92 2.08 -14.49
CA GLY A 155 3.70 0.72 -14.97
C GLY A 155 3.33 -0.34 -13.93
N LEU A 156 3.29 0.00 -12.64
CA LEU A 156 2.72 -0.91 -11.66
C LEU A 156 1.21 -0.95 -11.86
N LYS A 157 0.73 -2.13 -12.24
CA LYS A 157 -0.69 -2.39 -12.41
C LYS A 157 -1.36 -2.38 -11.05
N LYS A 158 -2.59 -1.90 -11.01
CA LYS A 158 -3.41 -1.98 -9.80
C LYS A 158 -3.54 -3.45 -9.36
N PRO A 159 -3.66 -3.75 -8.06
CA PRO A 159 -3.78 -5.12 -7.55
C PRO A 159 -4.84 -5.95 -8.26
N LEU A 160 -5.99 -5.35 -8.58
CA LEU A 160 -7.07 -6.02 -9.30
C LEU A 160 -6.63 -6.51 -10.69
N ASP A 161 -6.06 -5.59 -11.49
CA ASP A 161 -5.60 -5.91 -12.84
C ASP A 161 -4.45 -6.92 -12.80
N PHE A 162 -3.54 -6.75 -11.85
CA PHE A 162 -2.41 -7.66 -11.67
C PHE A 162 -2.88 -9.07 -11.24
N ALA A 163 -3.84 -9.19 -10.33
CA ALA A 163 -4.41 -10.47 -9.92
C ALA A 163 -5.09 -11.20 -11.10
N ARG A 164 -5.83 -10.47 -11.94
CA ARG A 164 -6.46 -11.01 -13.16
C ARG A 164 -5.41 -11.54 -14.14
N GLU A 165 -4.34 -10.80 -14.38
CA GLU A 165 -3.26 -11.23 -15.27
C GLU A 165 -2.48 -12.44 -14.76
N GLN A 166 -2.30 -12.55 -13.45
CA GLN A 166 -1.68 -13.73 -12.84
C GLN A 166 -2.62 -14.95 -12.80
N GLY A 167 -3.88 -14.80 -13.21
CA GLY A 167 -4.89 -15.87 -13.18
C GLY A 167 -5.43 -16.18 -11.78
N LEU A 168 -5.28 -15.26 -10.82
CA LEU A 168 -5.74 -15.43 -9.44
C LEU A 168 -7.19 -14.95 -9.29
N THR A 169 -8.13 -15.68 -9.90
CA THR A 169 -9.54 -15.26 -10.01
C THR A 169 -10.18 -14.98 -8.65
N ARG A 170 -9.96 -15.83 -7.63
CA ARG A 170 -10.53 -15.63 -6.28
C ARG A 170 -10.02 -14.35 -5.63
N VAL A 171 -8.75 -14.03 -5.83
CA VAL A 171 -8.13 -12.81 -5.31
C VAL A 171 -8.70 -11.58 -6.03
N ALA A 172 -8.82 -11.63 -7.36
CA ALA A 172 -9.41 -10.56 -8.14
C ALA A 172 -10.86 -10.27 -7.73
N GLU A 173 -11.68 -11.31 -7.58
CA GLU A 173 -13.06 -11.19 -7.09
C GLU A 173 -13.11 -10.57 -5.68
N ALA A 174 -12.26 -11.03 -4.76
CA ALA A 174 -12.21 -10.49 -3.41
C ALA A 174 -11.80 -9.00 -3.38
N ILE A 175 -10.84 -8.60 -4.23
CA ILE A 175 -10.44 -7.19 -4.39
C ILE A 175 -11.63 -6.39 -4.92
N GLU A 176 -12.30 -6.89 -5.96
CA GLU A 176 -13.44 -6.22 -6.59
C GLU A 176 -14.62 -6.02 -5.62
N GLU A 177 -14.98 -7.04 -4.84
CA GLU A 177 -16.00 -6.92 -3.79
C GLU A 177 -15.65 -5.84 -2.76
N LYS A 178 -14.38 -5.75 -2.34
CA LYS A 178 -13.94 -4.73 -1.38
C LYS A 178 -13.94 -3.32 -2.01
N LEU A 179 -13.72 -3.20 -3.31
CA LEU A 179 -13.71 -1.92 -4.03
C LEU A 179 -15.12 -1.39 -4.35
N LYS A 180 -16.13 -2.25 -4.57
CA LYS A 180 -17.51 -1.84 -4.89
C LYS A 180 -18.05 -0.68 -4.04
N PRO A 181 -18.01 -0.72 -2.69
CA PRO A 181 -18.54 0.38 -1.88
C PRO A 181 -17.73 1.68 -2.03
N LEU A 182 -16.43 1.60 -2.30
CA LEU A 182 -15.58 2.77 -2.53
C LEU A 182 -15.89 3.42 -3.89
N LEU A 183 -16.04 2.60 -4.94
CA LEU A 183 -16.40 3.05 -6.27
C LEU A 183 -17.80 3.70 -6.28
N ALA A 184 -18.77 3.10 -5.58
CA ALA A 184 -20.10 3.67 -5.44
C ALA A 184 -20.08 5.05 -4.76
N LYS A 185 -19.31 5.20 -3.67
CA LYS A 185 -19.14 6.50 -2.99
C LYS A 185 -18.49 7.55 -3.90
N ARG A 186 -17.47 7.18 -4.67
CA ARG A 186 -16.80 8.09 -5.62
C ARG A 186 -17.72 8.50 -6.75
N ALA A 187 -18.49 7.57 -7.31
CA ALA A 187 -19.47 7.85 -8.36
C ALA A 187 -20.56 8.81 -7.86
N ALA A 188 -21.06 8.61 -6.63
CA ALA A 188 -22.03 9.51 -6.02
C ALA A 188 -21.46 10.93 -5.86
N LYS A 189 -20.25 11.06 -5.32
CA LYS A 189 -19.58 12.36 -5.19
C LYS A 189 -19.35 13.05 -6.53
N GLN A 190 -18.90 12.31 -7.54
CA GLN A 190 -18.72 12.86 -8.89
C GLN A 190 -20.04 13.34 -9.50
N ALA A 191 -21.15 12.64 -9.26
CA ALA A 191 -22.46 13.08 -9.70
C ALA A 191 -22.89 14.39 -9.01
N GLU A 192 -22.65 14.54 -7.71
CA GLU A 192 -22.89 15.78 -6.97
C GLU A 192 -22.05 16.95 -7.51
N ASP A 193 -20.76 16.73 -7.73
CA ASP A 193 -19.85 17.74 -8.28
C ASP A 193 -20.28 18.19 -9.69
N LEU A 194 -20.74 17.27 -10.53
CA LEU A 194 -21.25 17.57 -11.87
C LEU A 194 -22.57 18.37 -11.84
N LEU A 195 -23.47 18.04 -10.92
CA LEU A 195 -24.70 18.80 -10.71
C LEU A 195 -24.40 20.23 -10.25
N ALA A 196 -23.45 20.41 -9.33
CA ALA A 196 -23.01 21.72 -8.88
C ALA A 196 -22.42 22.56 -10.03
N GLN A 197 -21.57 21.94 -10.86
CA GLN A 197 -21.02 22.59 -12.06
C GLN A 197 -22.09 22.95 -13.09
N ALA A 198 -23.09 22.09 -13.28
CA ALA A 198 -24.20 22.36 -14.19
C ALA A 198 -25.05 23.55 -13.71
N ALA A 199 -25.36 23.60 -12.41
CA ALA A 199 -26.09 24.72 -11.81
C ALA A 199 -25.32 26.04 -11.92
N GLN A 200 -23.99 26.01 -11.70
CA GLN A 200 -23.15 27.19 -11.87
C GLN A 200 -23.18 27.69 -13.33
N LYS A 201 -23.03 26.79 -14.31
CA LYS A 201 -23.10 27.16 -15.72
C LYS A 201 -24.47 27.69 -16.13
N GLN A 202 -25.55 27.18 -15.54
CA GLN A 202 -26.90 27.72 -15.74
C GLN A 202 -27.02 29.13 -15.19
N ALA A 203 -26.52 29.39 -13.97
CA ALA A 203 -26.52 30.73 -13.38
C ALA A 203 -25.68 31.71 -14.22
N GLU A 204 -24.51 31.31 -14.71
CA GLU A 204 -23.68 32.11 -15.61
C GLU A 204 -24.39 32.40 -16.94
N ALA A 205 -25.07 31.40 -17.52
CA ALA A 205 -25.86 31.58 -18.73
C ALA A 205 -27.06 32.53 -18.52
N GLU A 206 -27.74 32.46 -17.38
CA GLU A 206 -28.82 33.39 -17.04
C GLU A 206 -28.33 34.83 -16.89
N ILE A 207 -27.15 35.03 -16.29
CA ILE A 207 -26.52 36.37 -16.18
C ILE A 207 -26.23 36.91 -17.58
N LEU A 208 -25.59 36.13 -18.45
CA LEU A 208 -25.30 36.51 -19.84
C LEU A 208 -26.59 36.80 -20.64
N GLN A 209 -27.65 36.01 -20.46
CA GLN A 209 -28.93 36.25 -21.12
C GLN A 209 -29.64 37.52 -20.63
N ARG A 210 -29.49 37.88 -19.34
CA ARG A 210 -29.96 39.16 -18.80
C ARG A 210 -29.15 40.33 -19.35
N GLU A 211 -27.83 40.21 -19.44
CA GLU A 211 -26.95 41.23 -20.03
C GLU A 211 -27.24 41.45 -21.52
N ALA A 212 -27.56 40.38 -22.26
CA ALA A 212 -27.97 40.44 -23.66
C ALA A 212 -29.41 40.96 -23.87
N GLY A 213 -30.16 41.27 -22.80
CA GLY A 213 -31.53 41.76 -22.88
C GLY A 213 -32.57 40.72 -23.33
N ILE A 214 -32.22 39.44 -23.28
CA ILE A 214 -33.10 38.33 -23.72
C ILE A 214 -34.13 37.99 -22.63
N ILE A 215 -33.80 38.20 -21.34
CA ILE A 215 -34.69 37.95 -20.20
C ILE A 215 -34.95 39.27 -19.44
N GLN A 216 -36.22 39.61 -19.23
CA GLN A 216 -36.59 40.78 -18.42
C GLN A 216 -36.34 40.56 -16.92
N PRO A 217 -35.90 41.58 -16.17
CA PRO A 217 -35.69 41.47 -14.74
C PRO A 217 -37.00 41.16 -14.01
N PRO A 218 -36.95 40.42 -12.87
CA PRO A 218 -38.14 40.11 -12.11
C PRO A 218 -38.87 41.41 -11.71
N PRO A 219 -40.22 41.42 -11.74
CA PRO A 219 -40.99 42.62 -11.47
C PRO A 219 -40.65 43.14 -10.07
N GLN A 220 -40.27 44.42 -9.99
CA GLN A 220 -39.96 45.04 -8.71
C GLN A 220 -41.21 45.00 -7.83
N LYS A 221 -41.02 44.51 -6.59
CA LYS A 221 -42.10 44.45 -5.59
C LYS A 221 -42.63 45.88 -5.41
N PRO A 222 -43.94 46.12 -5.61
CA PRO A 222 -44.48 47.47 -5.54
C PRO A 222 -44.15 48.06 -4.16
N PRO A 223 -43.73 49.33 -4.10
CA PRO A 223 -43.41 49.98 -2.84
C PRO A 223 -44.63 49.86 -1.93
N GLY A 224 -44.42 49.24 -0.76
CA GLY A 224 -45.48 49.02 0.21
C GLY A 224 -46.13 50.34 0.56
N PHE A 225 -47.41 50.50 0.19
CA PHE A 225 -48.25 51.55 0.72
C PHE A 225 -48.30 51.36 2.24
N LYS A 226 -47.58 52.22 2.97
CA LYS A 226 -47.83 52.41 4.39
C LYS A 226 -49.15 53.18 4.51
N LEU A 227 -50.15 52.51 5.08
CA LEU A 227 -51.43 53.10 5.50
C LEU A 227 -51.19 54.11 6.63
#